data_AF-A0A9C9YWF4-F1
#
_entry.id   AF-A0A9C9YWF4-F1
#
_cell.length_a   1.000
_cell.length_b   1.000
_cell.length_c   1.000
_cell.angle_alpha   90.00
_cell.angle_beta   90.00
_cell.angle_gamma   90.00
#
_symmetry.space_group_name_H-M   'P 1'
#
loop_
_entity.id
_entity.type
_entity.pdbx_description
1 polymer ?
#
loop_
_entity_poly.entity_id
_entity_poly.type
_entity_poly.pdbx_seq_one_letter_code
_entity_poly.pdbx_strand_id
1 'polypeptide(L)' 'MRSVELFAGAGGLGMGLSRAGFRPEAVIEWDRHSCENVRANQRLGV' A
#
# COMPACT_ATOMS: atom_id res chain seq x y z
N MET A 1 13.51 7.33 -0.45
CA MET A 1 12.81 8.20 -1.42
C MET A 1 11.31 8.18 -1.09
N ARG A 2 10.57 9.27 -1.30
CA ARG A 2 9.12 9.35 -1.00
C ARG A 2 8.31 8.86 -2.21
N SER A 3 7.18 8.18 -1.99
CA SER A 3 6.29 7.71 -3.06
C SER A 3 4.81 8.05 -2.78
N VAL A 4 4.03 8.14 -3.85
CA VAL A 4 2.56 8.17 -3.81
C VAL A 4 2.07 7.02 -4.67
N GLU A 5 1.21 6.19 -4.11
CA GLU A 5 0.68 5.00 -4.79
C GLU A 5 -0.75 5.24 -5.20
N LEU A 6 -0.98 5.30 -6.51
CA LEU A 6 -2.31 5.43 -7.10
C LEU A 6 -2.78 4.08 -7.61
N PHE A 7 -4.08 3.79 -7.45
CA PHE A 7 -4.67 2.49 -7.81
C PHE A 7 -3.95 1.34 -7.10
N ALA A 8 -3.78 1.50 -5.78
CA ALA A 8 -2.95 0.61 -4.97
C ALA A 8 -3.43 -0.85 -4.97
N GLY A 9 -4.71 -1.10 -5.28
CA GLY A 9 -5.33 -2.41 -5.19
C GLY A 9 -5.10 -3.00 -3.79
N ALA A 10 -4.66 -4.25 -3.71
CA ALA A 10 -4.35 -4.91 -2.44
C ALA A 10 -2.97 -4.52 -1.84
N GLY A 11 -2.24 -3.56 -2.43
CA GLY A 11 -0.97 -3.03 -1.89
C GLY A 11 0.30 -3.77 -2.32
N GLY A 12 0.25 -4.62 -3.35
CA GLY A 12 1.39 -5.42 -3.81
C GLY A 12 2.60 -4.60 -4.21
N LEU A 13 2.39 -3.52 -4.98
CA LEU A 13 3.45 -2.61 -5.40
C LEU A 13 4.08 -1.89 -4.21
N GLY A 14 3.25 -1.39 -3.28
CA GLY A 14 3.73 -0.67 -2.10
C GLY A 14 4.56 -1.50 -1.14
N MET A 15 4.23 -2.79 -0.99
CA MET A 15 5.08 -3.72 -0.26
C MET A 15 6.45 -3.88 -0.94
N GLY A 16 6.48 -3.98 -2.28
CA GLY A 16 7.72 -4.04 -3.04
C GLY A 16 8.58 -2.76 -2.90
N LEU A 17 7.95 -1.59 -3.04
CA LEU A 17 8.62 -0.30 -2.87
C LEU A 17 9.15 -0.10 -1.46
N SER A 18 8.38 -0.49 -0.44
CA SER A 18 8.81 -0.44 0.97
C SER A 18 10.05 -1.31 1.20
N ARG A 19 10.08 -2.53 0.63
CA ARG A 19 11.27 -3.42 0.66
C ARG A 19 12.47 -2.83 -0.08
N ALA A 20 12.24 -2.02 -1.10
CA ALA A 20 13.27 -1.28 -1.84
C ALA A 20 13.73 0.03 -1.15
N GLY A 21 13.21 0.36 0.05
CA GLY A 21 13.60 1.55 0.81
C GLY A 21 12.84 2.83 0.46
N PHE A 22 11.76 2.72 -0.30
CA PHE A 22 10.82 3.83 -0.49
C PHE A 22 9.89 3.94 0.72
N ARG A 23 9.38 5.15 0.95
CA ARG A 23 8.41 5.42 2.00
C ARG A 23 7.15 6.01 1.36
N PRO A 24 6.01 5.29 1.39
CA PRO A 24 4.77 5.83 0.87
C PRO A 24 4.28 6.97 1.77
N GLU A 25 3.94 8.09 1.14
CA GLU A 25 3.31 9.25 1.78
C GLU A 25 1.79 9.17 1.68
N ALA A 26 1.29 8.55 0.63
CA ALA A 26 -0.12 8.27 0.43
C ALA A 26 -0.29 6.99 -0.39
N VAL A 27 -1.30 6.20 0.00
CA VAL A 27 -1.78 5.02 -0.71
C VAL A 27 -3.24 5.27 -1.04
N ILE A 28 -3.55 5.38 -2.33
CA ILE A 28 -4.86 5.79 -2.83
C ILE A 28 -5.48 4.62 -3.60
N GLU A 29 -6.65 4.21 -3.14
CA GLU A 29 -7.48 3.19 -3.76
C GLU A 29 -8.95 3.57 -3.59
N TRP A 30 -9.75 3.31 -4.62
CA TRP A 30 -11.19 3.56 -4.62
C TRP A 30 -11.95 2.31 -4.17
N ASP A 31 -11.55 1.12 -4.63
CA ASP A 31 -12.24 -0.10 -4.27
C ASP A 31 -12.15 -0.35 -2.75
N ARG A 32 -13.32 -0.43 -2.11
CA ARG A 32 -13.42 -0.57 -0.66
C ARG A 32 -12.82 -1.88 -0.17
N HIS A 33 -13.02 -2.97 -0.91
CA HIS A 33 -12.50 -4.28 -0.53
C HIS A 33 -10.96 -4.31 -0.59
N SER A 34 -10.39 -3.70 -1.62
CA SER A 34 -8.95 -3.50 -1.76
C SER A 34 -8.39 -2.66 -0.61
N CYS A 35 -9.06 -1.57 -0.23
CA CYS A 35 -8.67 -0.79 0.95
C CYS A 35 -8.70 -1.60 2.25
N GLU A 36 -9.72 -2.44 2.45
CA GLU A 36 -9.85 -3.30 3.61
C GLU A 36 -8.71 -4.35 3.66
N ASN A 37 -8.33 -4.91 2.51
CA ASN A 37 -7.19 -5.82 2.39
C ASN A 37 -5.87 -5.14 2.78
N VAL A 38 -5.59 -3.94 2.25
CA VAL A 38 -4.39 -3.17 2.60
C VAL A 38 -4.33 -2.90 4.11
N ARG A 39 -5.43 -2.44 4.70
CA ARG A 39 -5.50 -2.17 6.15
C ARG A 39 -5.37 -3.44 6.98
N ALA A 40 -5.88 -4.58 6.51
CA ALA A 40 -5.72 -5.87 7.17
C ALA A 40 -4.25 -6.29 7.19
N ASN A 41 -3.56 -6.20 6.05
CA ASN A 41 -2.13 -6.50 5.95
C ASN A 41 -1.29 -5.61 6.88
N GLN A 42 -1.60 -4.31 6.95
CA GLN A 42 -0.96 -3.39 7.89
C GLN A 42 -1.16 -3.79 9.35
N ARG A 43 -2.36 -4.20 9.75
CA ARG A 43 -2.62 -4.69 11.13
C ARG A 43 -1.89 -5.99 11.45
N LEU A 44 -1.68 -6.84 10.44
CA LEU A 44 -0.92 -8.09 10.55
C LEU A 44 0.60 -7.87 10.51
N GLY A 45 1.07 -6.68 10.16
CA GLY A 45 2.50 -6.36 10.05
C GLY A 45 3.16 -6.99 8.82
N VAL A 46 2.40 -7.23 7.75
CA VAL A 46 2.87 -7.80 6.47
C VAL A 46 3.52 -6.74 5.59
#